data_AF-A0A2P6REA3-F1
#
_entry.id   AF-A0A2P6REA3-F1
#
_cell.length_a   1.000
_cell.length_b   1.000
_cell.length_c   1.000
_cell.angle_alpha   90.00
_cell.angle_beta   90.00
_cell.angle_gamma   90.00
#
_symmetry.space_group_name_H-M   'P 1'
#
loop_
_entity.id
_entity.type
_entity.pdbx_description
1 polymer ?
#
loop_
_entity_poly.entity_id
_entity_poly.type
_entity_poly.pdbx_seq_one_letter_code
_entity_poly.pdbx_strand_id
1 'polypeptide(L)'
;MCMCLNLWGGQVKNKPSFDALLLDICIATSAAPTYLPAHYFETNGLKGKVREFHLIDGGLAANNPTLIAIGEVTKEIIKGSSDFFPIKPMDYGRFLVISLGTDSSKAELKYNAHVASKWGVWNWLTSGGSTPLINAFSQASAAMVDLHLSVVFKALHSEKNYLRIQDHTLSGEVSSVDVATEKNLDHLLKVGEGLLRQPVSRVNLETGRFEACNHETNKEALIRFAKLLSEEKWLRLARSPIPMDILQSLTDMYVAKFHEKVLAYGSLF
;
A
#
# COMPACT_ATOMS: atom_id res chain seq x y z
N MET A 1 9.99 -9.28 -18.38
CA MET A 1 9.51 -8.38 -17.31
C MET A 1 8.96 -9.22 -16.17
N CYS A 2 9.65 -9.24 -15.04
CA CYS A 2 9.16 -9.92 -13.85
C CYS A 2 8.36 -8.90 -13.06
N MET A 3 7.04 -9.07 -12.97
CA MET A 3 6.17 -8.12 -12.30
C MET A 3 6.39 -8.16 -10.78
N CYS A 4 6.58 -6.97 -10.21
CA CYS A 4 6.36 -6.62 -8.81
C CYS A 4 7.38 -7.11 -7.76
N LEU A 5 8.02 -6.13 -7.12
CA LEU A 5 8.78 -6.24 -5.88
C LEU A 5 7.93 -6.65 -4.66
N ASN A 6 6.61 -6.47 -4.75
CA ASN A 6 5.66 -6.74 -3.66
C ASN A 6 5.64 -8.21 -3.19
N LEU A 7 6.25 -9.14 -3.93
CA LEU A 7 6.35 -10.56 -3.58
C LEU A 7 7.70 -10.97 -2.96
N TRP A 8 8.61 -10.02 -2.72
CA TRP A 8 10.03 -10.33 -2.46
C TRP A 8 10.46 -10.20 -0.99
N GLY A 9 9.78 -9.37 -0.19
CA GLY A 9 10.19 -9.09 1.20
C GLY A 9 10.37 -10.35 2.07
N GLY A 10 9.48 -11.34 1.94
CA GLY A 10 9.58 -12.62 2.67
C GLY A 10 10.62 -13.61 2.11
N GLN A 11 11.26 -13.30 0.97
CA GLN A 11 12.20 -14.21 0.30
C GLN A 11 13.67 -13.87 0.58
N VAL A 12 14.00 -12.65 1.00
CA VAL A 12 15.38 -12.18 1.21
C VAL A 12 16.15 -13.11 2.18
N LYS A 13 15.53 -13.47 3.32
CA LYS A 13 16.12 -14.41 4.31
C LYS A 13 16.53 -15.75 3.70
N ASN A 14 15.82 -16.22 2.66
CA ASN A 14 16.03 -17.53 2.03
C ASN A 14 16.73 -17.46 0.66
N LYS A 15 16.78 -16.27 0.05
CA LYS A 15 17.33 -16.04 -1.29
C LYS A 15 18.06 -14.70 -1.32
N PRO A 16 19.36 -14.67 -0.98
CA PRO A 16 20.18 -13.46 -0.96
C PRO A 16 20.18 -12.67 -2.28
N SER A 17 19.92 -13.33 -3.41
CA SER A 17 19.76 -12.65 -4.70
C SER A 17 18.54 -11.70 -4.77
N PHE A 18 17.67 -11.66 -3.77
CA PHE A 18 16.58 -10.69 -3.69
C PHE A 18 16.90 -9.51 -2.76
N ASP A 19 18.08 -9.49 -2.14
CA ASP A 19 18.59 -8.38 -1.33
C ASP A 19 19.13 -7.27 -2.25
N ALA A 20 18.21 -6.54 -2.86
CA ALA A 20 18.51 -5.42 -3.75
C ALA A 20 18.72 -4.13 -2.96
N LEU A 21 19.39 -3.14 -3.58
CA LEU A 21 19.48 -1.81 -3.00
C LEU A 21 18.08 -1.20 -2.88
N LEU A 22 17.80 -0.56 -1.74
CA LEU A 22 16.51 0.12 -1.52
C LEU A 22 16.22 1.15 -2.62
N LEU A 23 17.24 1.82 -3.14
CA LEU A 23 17.11 2.76 -4.26
C LEU A 23 16.54 2.08 -5.51
N ASP A 24 17.07 0.91 -5.89
CA ASP A 24 16.58 0.15 -7.05
C ASP A 24 15.14 -0.30 -6.85
N ILE A 25 14.79 -0.68 -5.62
CA ILE A 25 13.43 -1.05 -5.25
C ILE A 25 12.47 0.13 -5.44
N CYS A 26 12.83 1.30 -4.92
CA CYS A 26 12.02 2.52 -5.00
C CYS A 26 11.85 3.01 -6.44
N ILE A 27 12.90 2.97 -7.27
CA ILE A 27 12.80 3.36 -8.67
C ILE A 27 11.92 2.37 -9.43
N ALA A 28 12.16 1.06 -9.26
CA ALA A 28 11.41 0.03 -9.95
C ALA A 28 9.92 0.03 -9.62
N THR A 29 9.56 0.19 -8.34
CA THR A 29 8.16 0.13 -7.92
C THR A 29 7.33 1.32 -8.41
N SER A 30 7.99 2.45 -8.72
CA SER A 30 7.35 3.69 -9.18
C SER A 30 7.46 3.89 -10.70
N ALA A 31 8.09 2.97 -11.43
CA ALA A 31 8.38 3.09 -12.86
C ALA A 31 7.14 2.87 -13.74
N ALA A 32 6.15 3.76 -13.63
CA ALA A 32 4.84 3.63 -14.25
C ALA A 32 4.96 3.71 -15.78
N PRO A 33 4.49 2.70 -16.54
CA PRO A 33 4.52 2.77 -17.99
C PRO A 33 3.79 4.00 -18.48
N THR A 34 4.32 4.62 -19.54
CA THR A 34 3.91 5.92 -20.12
C THR A 34 4.35 7.16 -19.34
N TYR A 35 4.80 7.02 -18.09
CA TYR A 35 5.38 8.11 -17.30
C TYR A 35 6.90 7.97 -17.14
N LEU A 36 7.38 6.77 -16.81
CA LEU A 36 8.79 6.51 -16.47
C LEU A 36 9.31 5.28 -17.23
N PRO A 37 10.62 5.23 -17.53
CA PRO A 37 11.25 4.08 -18.16
C PRO A 37 11.27 2.87 -17.22
N ALA A 38 11.27 1.66 -17.78
CA ALA A 38 11.51 0.44 -17.02
C ALA A 38 12.89 0.48 -16.34
N HIS A 39 12.98 -0.07 -15.12
CA HIS A 39 14.21 -0.08 -14.34
C HIS A 39 14.95 -1.41 -14.47
N TYR A 40 16.27 -1.33 -14.68
CA TYR A 40 17.16 -2.48 -14.73
C TYR A 40 18.21 -2.40 -13.64
N PHE A 41 18.44 -3.51 -12.95
CA PHE A 41 19.56 -3.67 -12.03
C PHE A 41 19.91 -5.15 -11.84
N GLU A 42 21.05 -5.38 -11.19
CA GLU A 42 21.57 -6.71 -10.89
C GLU A 42 21.81 -6.88 -9.40
N THR A 43 21.69 -8.12 -8.92
CA THR A 43 22.13 -8.49 -7.57
C THR A 43 23.02 -9.72 -7.60
N ASN A 44 23.84 -9.85 -6.58
CA ASN A 44 24.68 -11.02 -6.39
C ASN A 44 23.91 -12.09 -5.61
N GLY A 45 23.69 -13.24 -6.25
CA GLY A 45 23.12 -14.42 -5.61
C GLY A 45 24.14 -15.28 -4.87
N LEU A 46 23.63 -16.34 -4.25
CA LEU A 46 24.48 -17.39 -3.66
C LEU A 46 25.43 -17.96 -4.73
N LYS A 47 26.71 -18.14 -4.36
CA LYS A 47 27.78 -18.66 -5.22
C LYS A 47 28.17 -17.74 -6.39
N GLY A 48 27.99 -16.42 -6.26
CA GLY A 48 28.43 -15.45 -7.25
C GLY A 48 27.59 -15.44 -8.54
N LYS A 49 26.43 -16.09 -8.53
CA LYS A 49 25.50 -16.05 -9.67
C LYS A 49 24.79 -14.70 -9.69
N VAL A 50 25.02 -13.93 -10.74
CA VAL A 50 24.30 -12.68 -10.98
C VAL A 50 22.83 -12.97 -11.29
N ARG A 51 21.94 -12.17 -10.72
CA ARG A 51 20.52 -12.14 -11.05
C ARG A 51 20.18 -10.77 -11.60
N GLU A 52 19.60 -10.77 -12.79
CA GLU A 52 19.11 -9.58 -13.48
C GLU A 52 17.64 -9.32 -13.13
N PHE A 53 17.29 -8.03 -13.05
CA PHE A 53 15.93 -7.57 -12.82
C PHE A 53 15.54 -6.55 -13.88
N HIS A 54 14.37 -6.77 -14.51
CA HIS A 54 13.77 -5.85 -15.49
C HIS A 54 12.35 -5.54 -15.03
N LEU A 55 12.19 -4.42 -14.33
CA LEU A 55 11.01 -4.11 -13.54
C LEU A 55 10.31 -2.85 -14.05
N ILE A 56 9.01 -2.82 -13.81
CA ILE A 56 8.11 -1.68 -14.02
C ILE A 56 7.23 -1.55 -12.77
N ASP A 57 6.44 -0.48 -12.72
CA ASP A 57 5.59 -0.13 -11.59
C ASP A 57 4.75 -1.30 -11.07
N GLY A 58 4.71 -1.42 -9.75
CA GLY A 58 3.99 -2.47 -9.06
C GLY A 58 2.47 -2.35 -9.12
N GLY A 59 1.94 -1.16 -9.39
CA GLY A 59 0.53 -0.86 -9.56
C GLY A 59 -0.13 -1.64 -10.70
N LEU A 60 0.65 -2.02 -11.73
CA LEU A 60 0.19 -2.94 -12.77
C LEU A 60 -0.09 -4.37 -12.29
N ALA A 61 0.42 -4.77 -11.13
CA ALA A 61 0.17 -6.10 -10.57
C ALA A 61 -0.63 -6.04 -9.28
N ALA A 62 -0.40 -5.02 -8.45
CA ALA A 62 -1.03 -4.82 -7.16
C ALA A 62 -1.07 -3.33 -6.80
N ASN A 63 -2.00 -2.58 -7.42
CA ASN A 63 -2.24 -1.17 -7.11
C ASN A 63 -2.73 -0.95 -5.66
N ASN A 64 -3.32 -1.99 -5.06
CA ASN A 64 -3.58 -2.06 -3.63
C ASN A 64 -2.83 -3.27 -3.06
N PRO A 65 -1.65 -3.07 -2.45
CA PRO A 65 -0.80 -4.18 -2.01
C PRO A 65 -1.29 -4.83 -0.72
N THR A 66 -2.40 -4.38 -0.13
CA THR A 66 -2.87 -4.86 1.19
C THR A 66 -3.05 -6.39 1.24
N LEU A 67 -3.65 -7.00 0.21
CA LEU A 67 -3.83 -8.45 0.17
C LEU A 67 -2.49 -9.19 -0.01
N ILE A 68 -1.55 -8.61 -0.76
CA ILE A 68 -0.19 -9.17 -0.91
C ILE A 68 0.55 -9.13 0.44
N ALA A 69 0.45 -8.02 1.18
CA ALA A 69 1.06 -7.89 2.50
C ALA A 69 0.49 -8.92 3.50
N ILE A 70 -0.83 -9.07 3.54
CA ILE A 70 -1.51 -10.10 4.36
C ILE A 70 -1.03 -11.50 3.95
N GLY A 71 -0.89 -11.75 2.65
CA GLY A 71 -0.39 -13.02 2.12
C GLY A 71 1.04 -13.33 2.56
N GLU A 72 1.95 -12.36 2.49
CA GLU A 72 3.34 -12.53 2.95
C GLU A 72 3.44 -12.78 4.46
N VAL A 73 2.68 -12.04 5.28
CA VAL A 73 2.61 -12.30 6.73
C VAL A 73 2.07 -13.70 7.00
N THR A 74 1.03 -14.11 6.27
CA THR A 74 0.44 -15.46 6.41
C THR A 74 1.45 -16.55 6.01
N LYS A 75 2.25 -16.34 4.96
CA LYS A 75 3.32 -17.27 4.58
C LYS A 75 4.35 -17.44 5.69
N GLU A 76 4.77 -16.36 6.36
CA GLU A 76 5.73 -16.44 7.46
C GLU A 76 5.13 -17.15 8.70
N ILE A 77 3.84 -16.95 8.98
CA ILE A 77 3.12 -17.70 10.02
C ILE A 77 3.08 -19.21 9.68
N ILE A 78 2.74 -19.56 8.44
CA ILE A 78 2.71 -20.96 7.98
C ILE A 78 4.09 -21.62 8.07
N LYS A 79 5.16 -20.89 7.77
CA LYS A 79 6.55 -21.36 7.92
C LYS A 79 6.99 -21.52 9.38
N GLY A 80 6.17 -21.10 10.35
CA GLY A 80 6.48 -21.18 11.77
C GLY A 80 7.56 -20.20 12.21
N SER A 81 7.63 -19.02 11.57
CA SER A 81 8.58 -17.98 11.98
C SER A 81 8.35 -17.56 13.44
N SER A 82 9.44 -17.48 14.21
CA SER A 82 9.42 -17.05 15.62
C SER A 82 8.96 -15.61 15.82
N ASP A 83 8.99 -14.80 14.76
CA ASP A 83 8.56 -13.39 14.76
C ASP A 83 7.03 -13.27 14.88
N PHE A 84 6.29 -14.36 14.66
CA PHE A 84 4.83 -14.39 14.69
C PHE A 84 4.31 -15.42 15.70
N PHE A 85 3.24 -15.06 16.42
CA PHE A 85 2.52 -16.02 17.24
C PHE A 85 1.92 -17.12 16.34
N PRO A 86 1.85 -18.38 16.80
CA PRO A 86 1.17 -19.44 16.08
C PRO A 86 -0.33 -19.12 16.04
N ILE A 87 -0.74 -18.49 14.94
CA ILE A 87 -2.12 -18.20 14.60
C ILE A 87 -2.56 -19.28 13.61
N LYS A 88 -3.80 -19.77 13.72
CA LYS A 88 -4.32 -20.69 12.72
C LYS A 88 -4.27 -20.01 11.35
N PRO A 89 -3.76 -20.68 10.29
CA PRO A 89 -3.88 -20.15 8.93
C PRO A 89 -5.33 -19.72 8.67
N MET A 90 -5.54 -18.53 8.12
CA MET A 90 -6.86 -17.88 7.87
C MET A 90 -7.55 -17.19 9.08
N ASP A 91 -6.96 -17.15 10.27
CA ASP A 91 -7.48 -16.32 11.38
C ASP A 91 -7.07 -14.85 11.20
N TYR A 92 -7.55 -14.23 10.10
CA TYR A 92 -7.33 -12.81 9.81
C TYR A 92 -7.96 -11.88 10.85
N GLY A 93 -8.83 -12.41 11.73
CA GLY A 93 -9.41 -11.63 12.83
C GLY A 93 -8.37 -11.07 13.81
N ARG A 94 -7.17 -11.66 13.85
CA ARG A 94 -6.05 -11.16 14.66
C ARG A 94 -5.19 -10.11 13.96
N PHE A 95 -5.44 -9.83 12.68
CA PHE A 95 -4.68 -8.83 11.94
C PHE A 95 -5.29 -7.45 12.13
N LEU A 96 -4.47 -6.50 12.56
CA LEU A 96 -4.76 -5.08 12.49
C LEU A 96 -4.14 -4.52 11.21
N VAL A 97 -5.00 -4.06 10.30
CA VAL A 97 -4.62 -3.62 8.96
C VAL A 97 -5.09 -2.19 8.73
N ILE A 98 -4.12 -1.30 8.46
CA ILE A 98 -4.38 0.05 7.96
C ILE A 98 -3.97 0.05 6.49
N SER A 99 -4.92 0.36 5.62
CA SER A 99 -4.70 0.51 4.18
C SER A 99 -4.98 1.96 3.82
N LEU A 100 -3.95 2.66 3.34
CA LEU A 100 -4.05 4.04 2.88
C LEU A 100 -4.00 4.00 1.36
N GLY A 101 -4.90 4.70 0.70
CA GLY A 101 -4.83 4.88 -0.74
C GLY A 101 -4.66 6.35 -1.10
N THR A 102 -4.09 6.55 -2.28
CA THR A 102 -3.66 7.85 -2.79
C THR A 102 -4.63 8.33 -3.87
N ASP A 103 -5.92 8.15 -3.61
CA ASP A 103 -7.05 8.50 -4.47
C ASP A 103 -7.50 7.45 -5.50
N SER A 104 -8.80 7.47 -5.70
CA SER A 104 -9.49 6.95 -6.85
C SER A 104 -10.30 8.15 -7.28
N SER A 105 -9.82 8.87 -8.30
CA SER A 105 -10.62 9.88 -8.98
C SER A 105 -12.02 9.30 -9.08
N LYS A 106 -13.07 10.08 -8.79
CA LYS A 106 -14.42 9.62 -9.12
C LYS A 106 -14.29 8.91 -10.45
N ALA A 107 -15.00 7.80 -10.62
CA ALA A 107 -15.44 7.49 -11.96
C ALA A 107 -16.31 8.68 -12.41
N GLU A 108 -15.73 9.88 -12.62
CA GLU A 108 -15.94 10.64 -13.82
C GLU A 108 -16.04 9.55 -14.86
N LEU A 109 -17.26 9.38 -15.35
CA LEU A 109 -17.56 8.60 -16.52
C LEU A 109 -16.84 9.29 -17.70
N LYS A 110 -15.51 9.44 -17.60
CA LYS A 110 -14.62 10.16 -18.52
C LYS A 110 -14.86 9.62 -19.92
N TYR A 111 -15.20 8.34 -19.98
CA TYR A 111 -15.47 7.61 -21.19
C TYR A 111 -16.78 6.83 -21.04
N ASN A 112 -17.62 6.90 -22.08
CA ASN A 112 -18.77 6.03 -22.23
C ASN A 112 -18.47 4.98 -23.31
N ALA A 113 -19.25 3.89 -23.30
CA ALA A 113 -19.05 2.78 -24.22
C ALA A 113 -19.14 3.18 -25.70
N HIS A 114 -19.98 4.18 -26.04
CA HIS A 114 -20.13 4.65 -27.42
C HIS A 114 -18.90 5.42 -27.93
N VAL A 115 -18.20 6.14 -27.05
CA VAL A 115 -16.92 6.80 -27.38
C VAL A 115 -15.80 5.76 -27.44
N ALA A 116 -15.72 4.87 -26.46
CA ALA A 116 -14.68 3.85 -26.37
C ALA A 116 -14.78 2.77 -27.48
N SER A 117 -15.98 2.50 -28.02
CA SER A 117 -16.16 1.54 -29.12
C SER A 117 -15.47 1.96 -30.42
N LYS A 118 -15.13 3.25 -30.55
CA LYS A 118 -14.41 3.81 -31.69
C LYS A 118 -12.89 3.89 -31.45
N TRP A 119 -12.41 3.40 -30.31
CA TRP A 119 -10.99 3.50 -29.97
C TRP A 119 -10.15 2.42 -30.64
N GLY A 120 -9.04 2.85 -31.25
CA GLY A 120 -7.89 1.98 -31.54
C GLY A 120 -6.88 1.98 -30.38
N VAL A 121 -5.75 1.29 -30.58
CA VAL A 121 -4.68 1.13 -29.58
C VAL A 121 -4.22 2.47 -28.99
N TRP A 122 -4.03 3.49 -29.83
CA TRP A 122 -3.58 4.81 -29.38
C TRP A 122 -4.55 5.46 -28.40
N ASN A 123 -5.85 5.42 -28.67
CA ASN A 123 -6.84 6.01 -27.76
C ASN A 123 -6.92 5.24 -26.44
N TRP A 124 -6.75 3.92 -26.46
CA TRP A 124 -6.65 3.13 -25.22
C TRP A 124 -5.41 3.49 -24.37
N LEU A 125 -4.34 3.98 -24.99
CA LEU A 125 -3.10 4.35 -24.32
C LEU A 125 -2.99 5.84 -23.96
N THR A 126 -3.62 6.76 -24.69
CA THR A 126 -3.37 8.21 -24.53
C THR A 126 -4.63 9.10 -24.62
N SER A 127 -5.84 8.56 -24.52
CA SER A 127 -7.06 9.36 -24.68
C SER A 127 -7.27 10.36 -23.54
N GLY A 128 -7.56 11.62 -23.89
CA GLY A 128 -7.93 12.67 -22.94
C GLY A 128 -6.81 13.05 -21.95
N GLY A 129 -5.54 12.94 -22.34
CA GLY A 129 -4.41 13.25 -21.47
C GLY A 129 -4.19 12.24 -20.35
N SER A 130 -4.76 11.04 -20.48
CA SER A 130 -4.61 9.94 -19.52
C SER A 130 -4.32 8.63 -20.24
N THR A 131 -4.16 7.55 -19.47
CA THR A 131 -3.91 6.20 -19.98
C THR A 131 -5.08 5.26 -19.64
N PRO A 132 -6.21 5.31 -20.39
CA PRO A 132 -7.45 4.63 -20.02
C PRO A 132 -7.31 3.15 -19.68
N LEU A 133 -6.50 2.42 -20.44
CA LEU A 133 -6.27 0.99 -20.20
C LEU A 133 -5.57 0.73 -18.87
N ILE A 134 -4.52 1.49 -18.57
CA ILE A 134 -3.74 1.37 -17.32
C ILE A 134 -4.62 1.78 -16.15
N ASN A 135 -5.32 2.92 -16.26
CA ASN A 135 -6.24 3.41 -15.24
C ASN A 135 -7.34 2.41 -14.92
N ALA A 136 -7.97 1.82 -15.94
CA ALA A 136 -9.01 0.81 -15.76
C ALA A 136 -8.46 -0.43 -15.02
N PHE A 137 -7.29 -0.92 -15.41
CA PHE A 137 -6.68 -2.08 -14.76
C PHE A 137 -6.29 -1.77 -13.30
N SER A 138 -5.62 -0.63 -13.06
CA SER A 138 -5.17 -0.23 -11.73
C SER A 138 -6.34 0.03 -10.77
N GLN A 139 -7.41 0.67 -11.24
CA GLN A 139 -8.63 0.89 -10.44
C GLN A 139 -9.36 -0.42 -10.15
N ALA A 140 -9.51 -1.30 -11.15
CA ALA A 140 -10.14 -2.61 -10.96
C ALA A 140 -9.34 -3.47 -9.98
N SER A 141 -8.01 -3.48 -10.09
CA SER A 141 -7.11 -4.19 -9.17
C SER A 141 -7.30 -3.72 -7.72
N ALA A 142 -7.34 -2.40 -7.49
CA ALA A 142 -7.54 -1.84 -6.16
C ALA A 142 -8.94 -2.15 -5.58
N ALA A 143 -9.99 -1.98 -6.37
CA ALA A 143 -11.37 -2.25 -5.97
C ALA A 143 -11.60 -3.72 -5.62
N MET A 144 -11.01 -4.64 -6.39
CA MET A 144 -11.10 -6.08 -6.11
C MET A 144 -10.47 -6.43 -4.76
N VAL A 145 -9.32 -5.84 -4.41
CA VAL A 145 -8.69 -6.05 -3.09
C VAL A 145 -9.57 -5.51 -1.97
N ASP A 146 -10.09 -4.30 -2.11
CA ASP A 146 -10.94 -3.68 -1.08
C ASP A 146 -12.25 -4.47 -0.86
N LEU A 147 -12.88 -4.99 -1.92
CA LEU A 147 -14.05 -5.85 -1.83
C LEU A 147 -13.72 -7.17 -1.13
N HIS A 148 -12.65 -7.86 -1.54
CA HIS A 148 -12.24 -9.13 -0.94
C HIS A 148 -11.94 -8.98 0.56
N LEU A 149 -11.17 -7.96 0.93
CA LEU A 149 -10.83 -7.73 2.34
C LEU A 149 -12.07 -7.35 3.14
N SER A 150 -12.97 -6.52 2.60
CA SER A 150 -14.23 -6.18 3.27
C SER A 150 -15.08 -7.41 3.53
N VAL A 151 -15.21 -8.33 2.56
CA VAL A 151 -15.95 -9.60 2.74
C VAL A 151 -15.28 -10.48 3.80
N VAL A 152 -13.96 -10.64 3.74
CA VAL A 152 -13.21 -11.53 4.64
C VAL A 152 -13.27 -11.03 6.09
N PHE A 153 -12.99 -9.75 6.33
CA PHE A 153 -13.03 -9.19 7.69
C PHE A 153 -14.46 -9.14 8.25
N LYS A 154 -15.48 -8.99 7.39
CA LYS A 154 -16.89 -9.12 7.77
C LYS A 154 -17.27 -10.54 8.17
N ALA A 155 -16.90 -11.53 7.36
CA ALA A 155 -17.14 -12.95 7.65
C ALA A 155 -16.48 -13.41 8.97
N LEU A 156 -15.37 -12.78 9.35
CA LEU A 156 -14.64 -13.07 10.59
C LEU A 156 -15.05 -12.17 11.76
N HIS A 157 -16.14 -11.39 11.65
CA HIS A 157 -16.61 -10.45 12.66
C HIS A 157 -15.52 -9.48 13.17
N SER A 158 -14.55 -9.17 12.32
CA SER A 158 -13.34 -8.41 12.64
C SER A 158 -13.22 -7.14 11.79
N GLU A 159 -14.37 -6.66 11.32
CA GLU A 159 -14.53 -5.45 10.51
C GLU A 159 -13.73 -4.26 11.04
N LYS A 160 -13.69 -4.05 12.36
CA LYS A 160 -13.01 -2.92 13.01
C LYS A 160 -11.48 -2.98 12.93
N ASN A 161 -10.92 -4.14 12.56
CA ASN A 161 -9.49 -4.38 12.47
C ASN A 161 -8.94 -4.08 11.08
N TYR A 162 -9.80 -3.85 10.09
CA TYR A 162 -9.43 -3.34 8.77
C TYR A 162 -9.93 -1.90 8.61
N LEU A 163 -8.99 -0.96 8.47
CA LEU A 163 -9.24 0.45 8.22
C LEU A 163 -8.70 0.82 6.84
N ARG A 164 -9.59 1.19 5.92
CA ARG A 164 -9.24 1.75 4.61
C ARG A 164 -9.52 3.25 4.64
N ILE A 165 -8.50 4.07 4.37
CA ILE A 165 -8.65 5.51 4.20
C ILE A 165 -8.34 5.84 2.74
N GLN A 166 -9.31 6.42 2.06
CA GLN A 166 -9.27 6.66 0.63
C GLN A 166 -10.16 7.87 0.31
N ASP A 167 -9.68 8.76 -0.56
CA ASP A 167 -10.56 9.77 -1.17
C ASP A 167 -11.20 9.22 -2.44
N HIS A 168 -12.46 9.61 -2.67
CA HIS A 168 -13.22 9.25 -3.86
C HIS A 168 -13.75 10.48 -4.59
N THR A 169 -13.21 11.67 -4.31
CA THR A 169 -13.76 12.96 -4.73
C THR A 169 -12.76 13.82 -5.47
N LEU A 170 -11.50 13.41 -5.59
CA LEU A 170 -10.52 14.15 -6.36
C LEU A 170 -10.92 14.25 -7.83
N SER A 171 -10.61 15.40 -8.39
CA SER A 171 -10.88 15.78 -9.78
C SER A 171 -9.87 16.84 -10.23
N GLY A 172 -9.74 17.03 -11.55
CA GLY A 172 -8.81 17.98 -12.13
C GLY A 172 -7.34 17.66 -11.82
N GLU A 173 -6.51 18.69 -11.67
CA GLU A 173 -5.06 18.58 -11.44
C GLU A 173 -4.71 17.78 -10.17
N VAL A 174 -5.56 17.85 -9.15
CA VAL A 174 -5.37 17.15 -7.86
C VAL A 174 -5.47 15.63 -8.03
N SER A 175 -6.16 15.16 -9.07
CA SER A 175 -6.24 13.73 -9.42
C SER A 175 -5.14 13.25 -10.37
N SER A 176 -4.25 14.14 -10.83
CA SER A 176 -3.16 13.78 -11.73
C SER A 176 -1.97 13.23 -10.97
N VAL A 177 -1.37 12.17 -11.50
CA VAL A 177 -0.24 11.46 -10.86
C VAL A 177 1.12 12.13 -11.12
N ASP A 178 1.18 13.09 -12.04
CA ASP A 178 2.41 13.70 -12.57
C ASP A 178 2.47 15.23 -12.39
N VAL A 179 1.48 15.84 -11.73
CA VAL A 179 1.43 17.30 -11.51
C VAL A 179 2.03 17.65 -10.14
N ALA A 180 3.35 17.85 -10.11
CA ALA A 180 4.12 18.16 -8.90
C ALA A 180 4.34 19.67 -8.66
N THR A 181 3.35 20.51 -8.99
CA THR A 181 3.44 21.95 -8.70
C THR A 181 3.19 22.23 -7.22
N GLU A 182 3.84 23.22 -6.63
CA GLU A 182 3.67 23.61 -5.22
C GLU A 182 2.19 23.80 -4.84
N LYS A 183 1.44 24.48 -5.72
CA LYS A 183 -0.01 24.67 -5.58
C LYS A 183 -0.79 23.35 -5.51
N ASN A 184 -0.44 22.37 -6.34
CA ASN A 184 -1.12 21.07 -6.34
C ASN A 184 -0.77 20.25 -5.10
N LEU A 185 0.50 20.30 -4.67
CA LEU A 185 0.94 19.65 -3.43
C LEU A 185 0.24 20.24 -2.20
N ASP A 186 0.11 21.57 -2.12
CA ASP A 186 -0.66 22.25 -1.07
C ASP A 186 -2.14 21.85 -1.07
N HIS A 187 -2.73 21.66 -2.25
CA HIS A 187 -4.09 21.16 -2.38
C HIS A 187 -4.22 19.72 -1.88
N LEU A 188 -3.27 18.83 -2.23
CA LEU A 188 -3.23 17.45 -1.75
C LEU A 188 -3.08 17.37 -0.22
N LEU A 189 -2.27 18.26 0.38
CA LEU A 189 -2.19 18.38 1.84
C LEU A 189 -3.54 18.71 2.46
N LYS A 190 -4.26 19.70 1.92
CA LYS A 190 -5.61 20.08 2.38
C LYS A 190 -6.62 18.95 2.22
N VAL A 191 -6.53 18.18 1.13
CA VAL A 191 -7.36 16.96 0.94
C VAL A 191 -7.05 15.96 2.05
N GLY A 192 -5.77 15.67 2.32
CA GLY A 192 -5.37 14.75 3.38
C GLY A 192 -5.89 15.17 4.76
N GLU A 193 -5.77 16.46 5.09
CA GLU A 193 -6.35 17.03 6.32
C GLU A 193 -7.88 16.93 6.36
N GLY A 194 -8.53 17.10 5.21
CA GLY A 194 -9.97 16.92 5.04
C GLY A 194 -10.41 15.49 5.27
N LEU A 195 -9.67 14.51 4.73
CA LEU A 195 -9.94 13.07 4.90
C LEU A 195 -9.97 12.65 6.36
N LEU A 196 -9.11 13.23 7.21
CA LEU A 196 -9.10 12.95 8.64
C LEU A 196 -10.44 13.28 9.33
N ARG A 197 -11.17 14.26 8.81
CA ARG A 197 -12.47 14.70 9.36
C ARG A 197 -13.66 13.94 8.78
N GLN A 198 -13.47 13.22 7.69
CA GLN A 198 -14.52 12.42 7.07
C GLN A 198 -14.83 11.17 7.93
N PRO A 199 -16.09 10.69 7.90
CA PRO A 199 -16.45 9.44 8.55
C PRO A 199 -15.73 8.25 7.91
N VAL A 200 -15.45 7.22 8.70
CA VAL A 200 -14.92 5.96 8.19
C VAL A 200 -15.91 5.36 7.18
N SER A 201 -15.40 5.03 6.00
CA SER A 201 -16.14 4.39 4.93
C SER A 201 -15.79 2.91 4.80
N ARG A 202 -16.73 2.10 4.30
CA ARG A 202 -16.50 0.71 3.91
C ARG A 202 -17.21 0.40 2.61
N VAL A 203 -16.72 -0.62 1.91
CA VAL A 203 -17.37 -1.12 0.71
C VAL A 203 -18.73 -1.72 1.08
N ASN A 204 -19.79 -1.18 0.49
CA ASN A 204 -21.09 -1.83 0.43
C ASN A 204 -20.99 -3.01 -0.55
N LEU A 205 -21.28 -4.21 -0.06
CA LEU A 205 -21.09 -5.45 -0.83
C LEU A 205 -22.08 -5.64 -1.98
N GLU A 206 -23.21 -4.93 -1.96
CA GLU A 206 -24.21 -4.98 -3.03
C GLU A 206 -23.88 -3.99 -4.14
N THR A 207 -23.47 -2.77 -3.77
CA THR A 207 -23.21 -1.68 -4.74
C THR A 207 -21.74 -1.60 -5.17
N GLY A 208 -20.83 -2.22 -4.42
CA GLY A 208 -19.38 -2.11 -4.62
C GLY A 208 -18.81 -0.72 -4.29
N ARG A 209 -19.62 0.18 -3.73
CA ARG A 209 -19.22 1.57 -3.43
C ARG A 209 -18.84 1.74 -1.97
N PHE A 210 -17.94 2.68 -1.70
CA PHE A 210 -17.63 3.07 -0.34
C PHE A 210 -18.73 3.97 0.23
N GLU A 211 -19.28 3.56 1.37
CA GLU A 211 -20.33 4.27 2.08
C GLU A 211 -19.88 4.53 3.51
N ALA A 212 -20.28 5.68 4.07
CA ALA A 212 -19.99 5.99 5.48
C ALA A 212 -20.74 5.00 6.37
N CYS A 213 -20.02 4.28 7.22
CA CYS A 213 -20.62 3.19 8.00
C CYS A 213 -20.93 3.60 9.45
N ASN A 214 -20.16 4.53 10.00
CA ASN A 214 -20.16 4.84 11.42
C ASN A 214 -20.13 6.36 11.65
N HIS A 215 -20.41 6.77 12.88
CA HIS A 215 -20.13 8.14 13.34
C HIS A 215 -18.64 8.41 13.64
N GLU A 216 -17.80 7.36 13.65
CA GLU A 216 -16.34 7.47 13.85
C GLU A 216 -15.69 8.11 12.62
N THR A 217 -14.90 9.16 12.83
CA THR A 217 -14.07 9.81 11.82
C THR A 217 -12.77 9.05 11.57
N ASN A 218 -12.13 9.26 10.41
CA ASN A 218 -10.84 8.67 10.11
C ASN A 218 -9.76 9.03 11.16
N LYS A 219 -9.79 10.26 11.70
CA LYS A 219 -8.91 10.68 12.79
C LYS A 219 -9.12 9.84 14.06
N GLU A 220 -10.37 9.65 14.47
CA GLU A 220 -10.70 8.86 15.65
C GLU A 220 -10.30 7.39 15.48
N ALA A 221 -10.56 6.83 14.30
CA ALA A 221 -10.14 5.48 13.96
C ALA A 221 -8.62 5.33 14.01
N LEU A 222 -7.86 6.30 13.47
CA LEU A 222 -6.39 6.30 13.55
C LEU A 222 -5.89 6.39 14.99
N ILE A 223 -6.51 7.22 15.85
CA ILE A 223 -6.19 7.29 17.28
C ILE A 223 -6.44 5.93 17.96
N ARG A 224 -7.56 5.27 17.64
CA ARG A 224 -7.87 3.93 18.15
C ARG A 224 -6.83 2.90 17.70
N PHE A 225 -6.46 2.89 16.43
CA PHE A 225 -5.41 2.01 15.92
C PHE A 225 -4.06 2.29 16.58
N ALA A 226 -3.68 3.55 16.78
CA ALA A 226 -2.45 3.92 17.47
C ALA A 226 -2.40 3.39 18.91
N LYS A 227 -3.53 3.44 19.64
CA LYS A 227 -3.65 2.83 20.97
C LYS A 227 -3.43 1.32 20.93
N LEU A 228 -4.13 0.62 20.04
CA LEU A 228 -4.01 -0.84 19.89
C LEU A 228 -2.58 -1.28 19.55
N LEU A 229 -1.92 -0.54 18.63
CA LEU A 229 -0.53 -0.80 18.25
C LEU A 229 0.45 -0.55 19.42
N SER A 230 0.22 0.51 20.20
CA SER A 230 1.02 0.83 21.39
C SER A 230 0.86 -0.25 22.47
N GLU A 231 -0.38 -0.64 22.78
CA GLU A 231 -0.69 -1.70 23.74
C GLU A 231 -0.06 -3.04 23.33
N GLU A 232 -0.18 -3.44 22.07
CA GLU A 232 0.43 -4.66 21.54
C GLU A 232 1.96 -4.62 21.61
N LYS A 233 2.59 -3.46 21.31
CA LYS A 233 4.03 -3.27 21.49
C LYS A 233 4.41 -3.50 22.96
N TRP A 234 3.74 -2.87 23.91
CA TRP A 234 4.03 -3.02 25.33
C TRP A 234 3.82 -4.47 25.81
N LEU A 235 2.79 -5.16 25.34
CA LEU A 235 2.55 -6.57 25.66
C LEU A 235 3.69 -7.46 25.18
N ARG A 236 4.22 -7.22 23.98
CA ARG A 236 5.38 -7.97 23.45
C ARG A 236 6.65 -7.68 24.23
N LEU A 237 6.87 -6.43 24.61
CA LEU A 237 8.01 -6.03 25.43
C LEU A 237 7.96 -6.67 26.82
N ALA A 238 6.80 -6.66 27.48
CA ALA A 238 6.60 -7.28 28.79
C ALA A 238 6.75 -8.82 28.77
N ARG A 239 6.48 -9.45 27.62
CA ARG A 239 6.69 -10.89 27.39
C ARG A 239 8.09 -11.22 26.89
N SER A 240 8.91 -10.21 26.59
CA SER A 240 10.26 -10.42 26.12
C SER A 240 11.14 -10.94 27.27
N PRO A 241 11.99 -11.94 27.03
CA PRO A 241 13.00 -12.35 28.02
C PRO A 241 14.10 -11.28 28.22
N ILE A 242 14.09 -10.20 27.44
CA ILE A 242 15.08 -9.11 27.50
C ILE A 242 14.61 -8.05 28.50
N PRO A 243 15.49 -7.58 29.42
CA PRO A 243 15.20 -6.49 30.35
C PRO A 243 14.65 -5.23 29.65
N MET A 244 13.65 -4.61 30.29
CA MET A 244 12.83 -3.56 29.69
C MET A 244 13.61 -2.26 29.45
N ASP A 245 14.61 -1.97 30.28
CA ASP A 245 15.58 -0.88 30.13
C ASP A 245 16.42 -1.00 28.84
N ILE A 246 16.83 -2.21 28.47
CA ILE A 246 17.60 -2.47 27.24
C ILE A 246 16.71 -2.30 26.01
N LEU A 247 15.46 -2.78 26.06
CA LEU A 247 14.50 -2.66 24.97
C LEU A 247 14.07 -1.20 24.71
N GLN A 248 13.91 -0.41 25.77
CA GLN A 248 13.60 1.02 25.65
C GLN A 248 14.75 1.76 24.96
N SER A 249 15.99 1.53 25.42
CA SER A 249 17.20 2.11 24.83
C SER A 249 17.39 1.76 23.36
N LEU A 250 17.17 0.49 22.98
CA LEU A 250 17.23 0.06 21.59
C LEU A 250 16.14 0.74 20.75
N THR A 251 14.91 0.83 21.26
CA THR A 251 13.81 1.45 20.54
C THR A 251 14.08 2.94 20.29
N ASP A 252 14.54 3.66 21.31
CA ASP A 252 14.87 5.07 21.20
C ASP A 252 16.03 5.30 20.22
N MET A 253 17.05 4.42 20.22
CA MET A 253 18.13 4.44 19.24
C MET A 253 17.64 4.20 17.81
N TYR A 254 16.71 3.26 17.58
CA TYR A 254 16.14 3.00 16.26
C TYR A 254 15.24 4.15 15.78
N VAL A 255 14.44 4.74 16.67
CA VAL A 255 13.61 5.91 16.36
C VAL A 255 14.48 7.13 16.03
N ALA A 256 15.55 7.36 16.79
CA ALA A 256 16.51 8.42 16.51
C ALA A 256 17.19 8.23 15.14
N LYS A 257 17.67 7.02 14.83
CA LYS A 257 18.24 6.69 13.52
C LYS A 257 17.24 6.82 12.37
N PHE A 258 15.97 6.49 12.61
CA PHE A 258 14.90 6.68 11.62
C PHE A 258 14.65 8.17 11.37
N HIS A 259 14.52 8.98 12.44
CA HIS A 259 14.39 10.44 12.32
C HIS A 259 15.57 11.08 11.60
N GLU A 260 16.80 10.69 11.93
CA GLU A 260 18.02 11.20 11.31
C GLU A 260 18.08 10.87 9.81
N LYS A 261 17.68 9.65 9.43
CA LYS A 261 17.58 9.26 8.02
C LYS A 261 16.45 9.99 7.29
N VAL A 262 15.27 10.13 7.90
CA VAL A 262 14.15 10.86 7.29
C VAL A 262 14.51 12.33 7.05
N LEU A 263 15.21 12.98 7.98
CA LEU A 263 15.72 14.34 7.82
C LEU A 263 16.82 14.44 6.77
N ALA A 264 17.68 13.42 6.63
CA ALA A 264 18.74 13.39 5.62
C ALA A 264 18.21 13.20 4.18
N TYR A 265 17.07 12.53 4.00
CA TYR A 265 16.45 12.34 2.67
C TYR A 265 15.38 13.40 2.35
N GLY A 266 14.83 14.09 3.35
CA GLY A 266 13.89 15.19 3.16
C GLY A 266 14.50 16.47 2.57
N SER A 267 15.83 16.55 2.43
CA SER A 267 16.56 17.65 1.80
C SER A 267 16.94 17.39 0.33
N LEU A 268 16.53 16.23 -0.22
CA LEU A 268 16.86 15.78 -1.57
C LEU A 268 15.65 15.76 -2.53
N PHE A 269 14.51 16.33 -2.11
CA PHE A 269 13.35 16.61 -2.94
C PHE A 269 12.98 18.09 -2.85
#